data_AF-A0A968Q921-F1
#
_entry.id   AF-A0A968Q921-F1
#
_cell.length_a   1.000
_cell.length_b   1.000
_cell.length_c   1.000
_cell.angle_alpha   90.00
_cell.angle_beta   90.00
_cell.angle_gamma   90.00
#
_symmetry.space_group_name_H-M   'P 1'
#
loop_
_entity.id
_entity.type
_entity.pdbx_description
1 polymer ?
#
loop_
_entity_poly.entity_id
_entity_poly.type
_entity_poly.pdbx_seq_one_letter_code
_entity_poly.pdbx_strand_id
1 'polypeptide(L)'
;MSESGVVGDRSFYYGPSGGVLKDIDTHCNVILGTVLRSLYSKDITRQEALSWFAPVNNNIVLRQYEELLEEIEGYPELFNRVQSQIFQGQIKTPTLFLASLDIESGPLKGRGCKVLVGKALASKECLVIVKYSDNTSLKLFIQPDPRLLLTNGINELVLEVKVPKTLPPYQLMITAQLKEEQMPLNLFPSWAEIAEGIRVWGDSYDEEIVVIEPYEKGLSYKSFLI
;
A
#
# COMPACT_ATOMS: atom_id res chain seq x y z
N MET A 1 -0.01 -2.85 -3.98
CA MET A 1 0.44 -3.92 -3.08
C MET A 1 -0.67 -4.94 -2.99
N SER A 2 -0.37 -6.20 -3.24
CA SER A 2 -1.30 -7.30 -3.27
C SER A 2 -0.75 -8.40 -2.38
N GLU A 3 -1.58 -9.00 -1.54
CA GLU A 3 -1.20 -10.16 -0.75
C GLU A 3 -2.21 -11.28 -0.97
N SER A 4 -1.69 -12.48 -1.22
CA SER A 4 -2.50 -13.71 -1.27
C SER A 4 -2.83 -14.27 0.11
N GLY A 5 -2.20 -13.74 1.15
CA GLY A 5 -2.51 -14.09 2.53
C GLY A 5 -3.88 -13.53 2.93
N VAL A 6 -4.66 -14.36 3.63
CA VAL A 6 -5.88 -13.94 4.29
C VAL A 6 -5.57 -13.32 5.65
N VAL A 7 -6.54 -12.61 6.23
CA VAL A 7 -6.36 -11.98 7.55
C VAL A 7 -6.26 -13.05 8.64
N GLY A 8 -7.05 -14.13 8.54
CA GLY A 8 -6.99 -15.30 9.41
C GLY A 8 -6.96 -14.96 10.91
N ASP A 9 -6.01 -15.54 11.63
CA ASP A 9 -5.83 -15.41 13.09
C ASP A 9 -5.47 -13.98 13.54
N ARG A 10 -5.05 -13.10 12.61
CA ARG A 10 -4.71 -11.69 12.92
C ARG A 10 -5.90 -10.76 12.86
N SER A 11 -7.09 -11.26 12.54
CA SER A 11 -8.34 -10.50 12.48
C SER A 11 -8.58 -9.67 13.75
N PHE A 12 -8.20 -10.21 14.91
CA PHE A 12 -8.27 -9.52 16.20
C PHE A 12 -7.54 -8.17 16.24
N TYR A 13 -6.38 -8.07 15.59
CA TYR A 13 -5.60 -6.83 15.52
C TYR A 13 -5.94 -6.02 14.26
N TYR A 14 -6.29 -6.71 13.18
CA TYR A 14 -6.54 -6.08 11.89
C TYR A 14 -7.80 -5.23 11.90
N GLY A 15 -8.89 -5.71 12.52
CA GLY A 15 -10.15 -4.96 12.61
C GLY A 15 -10.02 -3.62 13.34
N PRO A 16 -9.66 -3.63 14.64
CA PRO A 16 -9.55 -2.41 15.45
C PRO A 16 -8.46 -1.43 15.01
N SER A 17 -7.49 -1.88 14.19
CA SER A 17 -6.43 -1.01 13.69
C SER A 17 -6.83 -0.22 12.44
N GLY A 18 -8.01 -0.46 11.86
CA GLY A 18 -8.46 0.17 10.61
C GLY A 18 -8.19 -0.68 9.37
N GLY A 19 -7.81 -1.95 9.55
CA GLY A 19 -7.58 -2.90 8.47
C GLY A 19 -6.46 -2.46 7.54
N VAL A 20 -6.74 -2.50 6.25
CA VAL A 20 -5.78 -2.18 5.19
C VAL A 20 -5.29 -0.72 5.24
N LEU A 21 -6.02 0.18 5.93
CA LEU A 21 -5.64 1.59 6.04
C LEU A 21 -4.28 1.77 6.76
N LYS A 22 -3.92 0.89 7.69
CA LYS A 22 -2.60 0.94 8.35
C LYS A 22 -1.45 0.55 7.44
N ASP A 23 -1.70 -0.35 6.49
CA ASP A 23 -0.72 -0.70 5.47
C ASP A 23 -0.45 0.51 4.55
N ILE A 24 -1.44 1.40 4.36
CA ILE A 24 -1.29 2.67 3.64
C ILE A 24 -0.43 3.65 4.42
N ASP A 25 -0.76 3.89 5.70
CA ASP A 25 -0.08 4.83 6.60
C ASP A 25 1.43 4.57 6.67
N THR A 26 1.83 3.30 6.61
CA THR A 26 3.20 2.87 6.90
C THR A 26 3.97 2.52 5.64
N HIS A 27 3.48 1.58 4.84
CA HIS A 27 4.22 1.04 3.71
C HIS A 27 4.06 1.90 2.46
N CYS A 28 2.82 2.27 2.10
CA CYS A 28 2.56 3.03 0.88
C CYS A 28 3.17 4.43 0.93
N ASN A 29 3.07 5.13 2.06
CA ASN A 29 3.71 6.44 2.24
C ASN A 29 5.21 6.41 1.94
N VAL A 30 5.92 5.45 2.55
CA VAL A 30 7.36 5.30 2.38
C VAL A 30 7.70 4.96 0.93
N ILE A 31 6.96 4.04 0.30
CA ILE A 31 7.17 3.64 -1.09
C ILE A 31 6.93 4.82 -2.03
N LEU A 32 5.80 5.53 -1.91
CA LEU A 32 5.45 6.66 -2.74
C LEU A 32 6.49 7.77 -2.66
N GLY A 33 6.83 8.20 -1.44
CA GLY A 33 7.84 9.24 -1.24
C GLY A 33 9.22 8.82 -1.77
N THR A 34 9.60 7.55 -1.62
CA THR A 34 10.87 7.02 -2.14
C THR A 34 10.89 7.00 -3.67
N VAL A 35 9.81 6.55 -4.31
CA VAL A 35 9.71 6.49 -5.77
C VAL A 35 9.72 7.88 -6.36
N LEU A 36 8.90 8.80 -5.84
CA LEU A 36 8.83 10.17 -6.33
C LEU A 36 10.18 10.86 -6.23
N ARG A 37 10.81 10.80 -5.05
CA ARG A 37 12.19 11.27 -4.88
C ARG A 37 13.13 10.68 -5.93
N SER A 38 13.08 9.35 -6.12
CA SER A 38 13.98 8.67 -7.08
C SER A 38 13.73 9.04 -8.54
N LEU A 39 12.48 9.36 -8.91
CA LEU A 39 12.12 9.75 -10.27
C LEU A 39 12.52 11.19 -10.61
N TYR A 40 12.50 12.10 -9.63
CA TYR A 40 12.74 13.54 -9.88
C TYR A 40 14.11 14.01 -9.41
N SER A 41 14.44 13.83 -8.14
CA SER A 41 15.72 14.27 -7.60
C SER A 41 16.05 13.57 -6.29
N LYS A 42 17.30 13.12 -6.14
CA LYS A 42 17.79 12.58 -4.87
C LYS A 42 17.96 13.67 -3.80
N ASP A 43 17.95 14.94 -4.19
CA ASP A 43 18.20 16.11 -3.34
C ASP A 43 16.96 16.54 -2.55
N ILE A 44 15.76 16.12 -2.97
CA ILE A 44 14.54 16.32 -2.16
C ILE A 44 14.39 15.19 -1.15
N THR A 45 13.78 15.50 -0.02
CA THR A 45 13.37 14.54 1.00
C THR A 45 12.12 13.78 0.56
N ARG A 46 11.77 12.64 1.21
CA ARG A 46 10.49 11.98 0.90
C ARG A 46 9.31 12.83 1.36
N GLN A 47 9.48 13.61 2.43
CA GLN A 47 8.44 14.53 2.91
C GLN A 47 8.11 15.60 1.87
N GLU A 48 9.12 16.24 1.27
CA GLU A 48 8.91 17.19 0.16
C GLU A 48 8.25 16.53 -1.05
N ALA A 49 8.58 15.27 -1.35
CA ALA A 49 7.93 14.55 -2.44
C ALA A 49 6.46 14.21 -2.12
N LEU A 50 6.15 13.86 -0.86
CA LEU A 50 4.79 13.57 -0.41
C LEU A 50 3.91 14.83 -0.34
N SER A 51 4.50 15.99 -0.04
CA SER A 51 3.76 17.27 0.00
C SER A 51 3.23 17.74 -1.35
N TRP A 52 3.63 17.08 -2.44
CA TRP A 52 3.09 17.34 -3.76
C TRP A 52 1.66 16.82 -3.95
N PHE A 53 1.23 15.86 -3.14
CA PHE A 53 -0.13 15.31 -3.23
C PHE A 53 -1.16 16.20 -2.53
N ALA A 54 -2.33 16.33 -3.17
CA ALA A 54 -3.53 16.76 -2.47
C ALA A 54 -3.88 15.78 -1.33
N PRO A 55 -4.60 16.21 -0.29
CA PRO A 55 -5.34 15.27 0.56
C PRO A 55 -6.23 14.38 -0.31
N VAL A 56 -6.32 13.10 0.04
CA VAL A 56 -7.22 12.17 -0.64
C VAL A 56 -8.66 12.64 -0.42
N ASN A 57 -9.36 12.98 -1.49
CA ASN A 57 -10.78 13.30 -1.44
C ASN A 57 -11.62 12.03 -1.74
N ASN A 58 -12.94 12.16 -1.88
CA ASN A 58 -13.96 11.10 -2.10
C ASN A 58 -13.69 10.02 -3.18
N ASN A 59 -12.51 9.98 -3.79
CA ASN A 59 -12.03 8.97 -4.72
C ASN A 59 -11.38 7.77 -4.01
N ILE A 60 -12.02 7.28 -2.95
CA ILE A 60 -11.60 6.09 -2.21
C ILE A 60 -12.64 4.98 -2.42
N VAL A 61 -12.14 3.78 -2.69
CA VAL A 61 -12.96 2.57 -2.72
C VAL A 61 -12.41 1.61 -1.68
N LEU A 62 -13.26 1.27 -0.70
CA LEU A 62 -12.96 0.25 0.29
C LEU A 62 -13.73 -1.02 -0.03
N ARG A 63 -13.04 -2.16 0.08
CA ARG A 63 -13.66 -3.47 -0.11
C ARG A 63 -13.27 -4.48 0.95
N GLN A 64 -14.09 -5.50 1.11
CA GLN A 64 -13.88 -6.63 2.02
C GLN A 64 -14.11 -7.95 1.28
N TYR A 65 -13.27 -8.97 1.48
CA TYR A 65 -13.50 -10.26 0.84
C TYR A 65 -14.60 -11.02 1.56
N GLU A 66 -15.46 -11.71 0.81
CA GLU A 66 -16.71 -12.30 1.32
C GLU A 66 -16.48 -13.36 2.40
N GLU A 67 -15.44 -14.18 2.25
CA GLU A 67 -15.14 -15.32 3.12
C GLU A 67 -14.49 -14.91 4.46
N LEU A 68 -14.27 -13.62 4.71
CA LEU A 68 -13.66 -13.15 5.96
C LEU A 68 -14.49 -13.56 7.18
N LEU A 69 -15.83 -13.53 7.05
CA LEU A 69 -16.73 -13.89 8.14
C LEU A 69 -16.65 -15.39 8.47
N GLU A 70 -16.57 -16.24 7.45
CA GLU A 70 -16.43 -17.70 7.60
C GLU A 70 -15.08 -18.09 8.24
N GLU A 71 -14.00 -17.38 7.90
CA GLU A 71 -12.67 -17.60 8.50
C GLU A 71 -12.62 -17.21 9.98
N ILE A 72 -13.44 -16.25 10.42
CA ILE A 72 -13.57 -15.85 11.83
C ILE A 72 -14.41 -16.88 12.62
N GLU A 73 -15.40 -17.53 11.97
CA GLU A 73 -16.29 -18.53 12.57
C GLU A 73 -15.59 -19.81 13.06
N GLY A 74 -14.42 -20.14 12.51
CA GLY A 74 -13.60 -21.29 12.94
C GLY A 74 -13.07 -21.23 14.37
N TYR A 75 -13.28 -20.13 15.10
CA TYR A 75 -12.82 -19.91 16.46
C TYR A 75 -13.98 -19.56 17.42
N PRO A 76 -14.69 -20.54 18.01
CA PRO A 76 -15.97 -20.34 18.73
C PRO A 76 -15.90 -19.41 19.95
N GLU A 77 -14.76 -19.36 20.65
CA GLU A 77 -14.53 -18.46 21.80
C GLU A 77 -14.28 -17.02 21.35
N LEU A 78 -13.70 -16.85 20.17
CA LEU A 78 -13.39 -15.56 19.53
C LEU A 78 -14.61 -15.01 18.76
N PHE A 79 -15.45 -15.90 18.24
CA PHE A 79 -16.70 -15.61 17.56
C PHE A 79 -17.59 -14.75 18.46
N ASN A 80 -17.92 -15.14 19.70
CA ASN A 80 -18.85 -14.37 20.54
C ASN A 80 -18.42 -12.92 20.87
N ARG A 81 -17.12 -12.59 20.80
CA ARG A 81 -16.59 -11.23 21.09
C ARG A 81 -16.53 -10.34 19.85
N VAL A 82 -16.17 -10.90 18.71
CA VAL A 82 -16.12 -10.20 17.42
C VAL A 82 -17.51 -10.13 16.80
N GLN A 83 -18.33 -11.16 16.96
CA GLN A 83 -19.72 -11.25 16.53
C GLN A 83 -20.57 -10.13 17.16
N SER A 84 -20.38 -9.79 18.43
CA SER A 84 -21.16 -8.70 19.04
C SER A 84 -20.87 -7.32 18.44
N GLN A 85 -19.74 -7.13 17.76
CA GLN A 85 -19.38 -5.88 17.07
C GLN A 85 -19.58 -5.93 15.54
N ILE A 86 -19.39 -7.10 14.92
CA ILE A 86 -19.60 -7.35 13.49
C ILE A 86 -21.09 -7.58 13.17
N PHE A 87 -21.84 -8.38 13.95
CA PHE A 87 -23.29 -8.61 13.75
C PHE A 87 -24.16 -7.41 14.12
N GLN A 88 -23.63 -6.43 14.86
CA GLN A 88 -24.30 -5.13 15.04
C GLN A 88 -24.09 -4.19 13.83
N GLY A 89 -23.36 -4.63 12.79
CA GLY A 89 -23.08 -3.83 11.60
C GLY A 89 -22.08 -2.70 11.83
N GLN A 90 -21.35 -2.70 12.95
CA GLN A 90 -20.53 -1.57 13.40
C GLN A 90 -19.05 -1.67 13.00
N ILE A 91 -18.55 -2.83 12.57
CA ILE A 91 -17.17 -2.98 12.09
C ILE A 91 -17.18 -3.48 10.64
N LYS A 92 -17.14 -2.55 9.69
CA LYS A 92 -16.74 -2.84 8.31
C LYS A 92 -15.23 -2.65 8.23
N THR A 93 -14.43 -3.70 8.41
CA THR A 93 -12.98 -3.60 8.25
C THR A 93 -12.61 -3.78 6.77
N PRO A 94 -12.06 -2.75 6.10
CA PRO A 94 -11.59 -2.91 4.74
C PRO A 94 -10.40 -3.85 4.69
N THR A 95 -10.45 -4.85 3.80
CA THR A 95 -9.31 -5.72 3.47
C THR A 95 -8.70 -5.35 2.12
N LEU A 96 -9.30 -4.39 1.42
CA LEU A 96 -8.83 -3.82 0.18
C LEU A 96 -9.13 -2.31 0.16
N PHE A 97 -8.16 -1.55 -0.31
CA PHE A 97 -8.18 -0.09 -0.45
C PHE A 97 -7.75 0.28 -1.87
N LEU A 98 -8.53 1.10 -2.54
CA LEU A 98 -8.13 1.82 -3.73
C LEU A 98 -8.28 3.32 -3.51
N ALA A 99 -7.32 4.09 -4.00
CA ALA A 99 -7.44 5.54 -4.09
C ALA A 99 -6.83 6.08 -5.37
N SER A 100 -7.39 7.19 -5.84
CA SER A 100 -6.75 8.05 -6.83
C SER A 100 -6.34 9.36 -6.16
N LEU A 101 -5.06 9.69 -6.26
CA LEU A 101 -4.47 10.91 -5.73
C LEU A 101 -4.09 11.85 -6.87
N ASP A 102 -4.34 13.14 -6.68
CA ASP A 102 -3.86 14.18 -7.57
C ASP A 102 -2.57 14.81 -7.04
N ILE A 103 -1.64 15.10 -7.96
CA ILE A 103 -0.41 15.84 -7.66
C ILE A 103 -0.65 17.32 -8.00
N GLU A 104 -0.68 18.18 -6.99
CA GLU A 104 -1.04 19.61 -7.11
C GLU A 104 0.16 20.54 -7.20
N SER A 105 1.34 20.06 -6.81
CA SER A 105 2.57 20.85 -6.84
C SER A 105 3.78 20.02 -7.29
N GLY A 106 4.94 20.67 -7.37
CA GLY A 106 6.18 20.04 -7.84
C GLY A 106 6.21 19.75 -9.35
N PRO A 107 7.25 19.02 -9.82
CA PRO A 107 7.47 18.73 -11.24
C PRO A 107 6.38 17.86 -11.88
N LEU A 108 5.59 17.17 -11.04
CA LEU A 108 4.52 16.28 -11.45
C LEU A 108 3.11 16.88 -11.39
N LYS A 109 3.01 18.19 -11.18
CA LYS A 109 1.73 18.87 -11.11
C LYS A 109 0.81 18.48 -12.27
N GLY A 110 -0.42 18.10 -11.93
CA GLY A 110 -1.45 17.66 -12.88
C GLY A 110 -1.37 16.19 -13.30
N ARG A 111 -0.50 15.38 -12.70
CA ARG A 111 -0.50 13.92 -12.86
C ARG A 111 -1.29 13.25 -11.73
N GLY A 112 -1.92 12.12 -12.05
CA GLY A 112 -2.60 11.27 -11.08
C GLY A 112 -1.75 10.08 -10.63
N CYS A 113 -1.98 9.61 -9.41
CA CYS A 113 -1.40 8.40 -8.85
C CYS A 113 -2.53 7.47 -8.37
N LYS A 114 -2.54 6.21 -8.82
CA LYS A 114 -3.47 5.19 -8.32
C LYS A 114 -2.75 4.30 -7.31
N VAL A 115 -3.37 4.12 -6.14
CA VAL A 115 -2.87 3.24 -5.07
C VAL A 115 -3.88 2.12 -4.87
N LEU A 116 -3.36 0.89 -4.77
CA LEU A 116 -4.14 -0.30 -4.43
C LEU A 116 -3.38 -1.05 -3.35
N VAL A 117 -4.05 -1.40 -2.26
CA VAL A 117 -3.56 -2.34 -1.25
C VAL A 117 -4.66 -3.33 -0.94
N GLY A 118 -4.35 -4.63 -0.88
CA GLY A 118 -5.35 -5.63 -0.53
C GLY A 118 -4.79 -6.97 -0.06
N LYS A 119 -5.60 -7.68 0.73
CA LYS A 119 -5.40 -9.05 1.20
C LYS A 119 -6.22 -10.02 0.36
N ALA A 120 -6.01 -11.33 0.55
CA ALA A 120 -6.81 -12.37 -0.11
C ALA A 120 -6.88 -12.25 -1.65
N LEU A 121 -5.87 -11.65 -2.29
CA LEU A 121 -5.79 -11.47 -3.74
C LEU A 121 -5.07 -12.65 -4.42
N ALA A 122 -5.13 -12.73 -5.75
CA ALA A 122 -4.52 -13.83 -6.52
C ALA A 122 -3.00 -14.00 -6.30
N SER A 123 -2.30 -12.90 -5.98
CA SER A 123 -0.84 -12.87 -5.91
C SER A 123 -0.33 -12.08 -4.71
N LYS A 124 0.85 -12.44 -4.22
CA LYS A 124 1.64 -11.62 -3.30
C LYS A 124 2.64 -10.80 -4.09
N GLU A 125 2.38 -9.53 -4.28
CA GLU A 125 3.21 -8.62 -5.10
C GLU A 125 3.21 -7.20 -4.54
N CYS A 126 4.37 -6.56 -4.49
CA CYS A 126 4.46 -5.11 -4.36
C CYS A 126 5.15 -4.56 -5.59
N LEU A 127 4.42 -3.70 -6.31
CA LEU A 127 4.76 -3.25 -7.65
C LEU A 127 4.42 -1.77 -7.76
N VAL A 128 5.29 -1.02 -8.41
CA VAL A 128 5.04 0.37 -8.82
C VAL A 128 5.11 0.43 -10.34
N ILE A 129 4.10 1.07 -10.95
CA ILE A 129 4.01 1.20 -12.40
C ILE A 129 4.03 2.69 -12.74
N VAL A 130 5.07 3.11 -13.44
CA VAL A 130 5.17 4.46 -14.02
C VAL A 130 4.78 4.37 -15.48
N LYS A 131 3.73 5.07 -15.89
CA LYS A 131 3.29 5.15 -17.28
C LYS A 131 3.73 6.47 -17.90
N TYR A 132 4.35 6.39 -19.07
CA TYR A 132 4.76 7.53 -19.89
C TYR A 132 3.73 7.77 -21.00
N SER A 133 3.78 8.94 -21.62
CA SER A 133 2.80 9.37 -22.63
C SER A 133 2.88 8.61 -23.97
N ASP A 134 3.99 7.93 -24.22
CA ASP A 134 4.34 7.26 -25.48
C ASP A 134 4.07 5.73 -25.43
N ASN A 135 3.14 5.30 -24.58
CA ASN A 135 2.87 3.89 -24.25
C ASN A 135 4.03 3.16 -23.56
N THR A 136 5.11 3.86 -23.19
CA THR A 136 6.17 3.28 -22.37
C THR A 136 5.67 3.12 -20.92
N SER A 137 6.04 2.00 -20.29
CA SER A 137 5.86 1.83 -18.85
C SER A 137 7.07 1.19 -18.19
N LEU A 138 7.42 1.72 -17.01
CA LEU A 138 8.43 1.17 -16.12
C LEU A 138 7.72 0.51 -14.94
N LYS A 139 7.97 -0.77 -14.76
CA LYS A 139 7.42 -1.60 -13.69
C LYS A 139 8.54 -1.95 -12.71
N LEU A 140 8.43 -1.45 -11.48
CA LEU A 140 9.34 -1.70 -10.37
C LEU A 140 8.73 -2.79 -9.49
N PHE A 141 9.20 -4.02 -9.60
CA PHE A 141 8.81 -5.09 -8.68
C PHE A 141 9.68 -4.96 -7.42
N ILE A 142 9.03 -4.84 -6.26
CA ILE A 142 9.67 -4.70 -4.94
C ILE A 142 9.69 -6.03 -4.20
N GLN A 143 8.61 -6.82 -4.30
CA GLN A 143 8.51 -8.19 -3.78
C GLN A 143 7.56 -9.02 -4.66
N PRO A 144 7.72 -10.35 -4.73
CA PRO A 144 8.69 -11.17 -3.99
C PRO A 144 10.11 -11.14 -4.58
N ASP A 145 10.24 -10.96 -5.89
CA ASP A 145 11.51 -10.87 -6.60
C ASP A 145 11.73 -9.45 -7.12
N PRO A 146 12.67 -8.68 -6.54
CA PRO A 146 12.93 -7.33 -6.98
C PRO A 146 13.51 -7.29 -8.40
N ARG A 147 12.83 -6.59 -9.31
CA ARG A 147 13.25 -6.47 -10.71
C ARG A 147 12.65 -5.23 -11.37
N LEU A 148 13.24 -4.81 -12.48
CA LEU A 148 12.77 -3.71 -13.30
C LEU A 148 12.31 -4.26 -14.66
N LEU A 149 11.15 -3.83 -15.12
CA LEU A 149 10.66 -4.15 -16.45
C LEU A 149 10.29 -2.86 -17.16
N LEU A 150 10.95 -2.58 -18.28
CA LEU A 150 10.62 -1.49 -19.19
C LEU A 150 9.94 -2.07 -20.42
N THR A 151 8.76 -1.57 -20.76
CA THR A 151 8.03 -1.97 -21.97
C THR A 151 7.57 -0.74 -22.73
N ASN A 152 7.59 -0.78 -24.06
CA ASN A 152 7.03 0.26 -24.93
C ASN A 152 5.74 -0.19 -25.65
N GLY A 153 5.05 -1.19 -25.09
CA GLY A 153 3.83 -1.78 -25.65
C GLY A 153 4.06 -2.81 -26.75
N ILE A 154 5.27 -2.88 -27.33
CA ILE A 154 5.65 -3.84 -28.37
C ILE A 154 6.80 -4.71 -27.90
N ASN A 155 7.87 -4.06 -27.44
CA ASN A 155 9.06 -4.70 -26.92
C ASN A 155 9.07 -4.65 -25.40
N GLU A 156 9.60 -5.71 -24.80
CA GLU A 156 9.85 -5.79 -23.36
C GLU A 156 11.35 -5.95 -23.10
N LEU A 157 11.89 -5.07 -22.27
CA LEU A 157 13.24 -5.16 -21.72
C LEU A 157 13.12 -5.44 -20.23
N VAL A 158 13.49 -6.67 -19.84
CA VAL A 158 13.57 -7.07 -18.44
C VAL A 158 14.98 -6.80 -17.94
N LEU A 159 15.12 -5.92 -16.95
CA LEU A 159 16.37 -5.69 -16.23
C LEU A 159 16.24 -6.34 -14.86
N GLU A 160 16.84 -7.52 -14.72
CA GLU A 160 16.94 -8.18 -13.42
C GLU A 160 17.89 -7.39 -12.52
N VAL A 161 17.35 -6.90 -11.40
CA VAL A 161 18.17 -6.24 -10.39
C VAL A 161 18.72 -7.35 -9.51
N LYS A 162 20.03 -7.58 -9.61
CA LYS A 162 20.73 -8.39 -8.61
C LYS A 162 20.73 -7.61 -7.30
N VAL A 163 19.70 -7.81 -6.49
CA VAL A 163 19.75 -7.40 -5.09
C VAL A 163 20.81 -8.29 -4.45
N PRO A 164 21.90 -7.72 -3.87
CA PRO A 164 22.86 -8.51 -3.13
C PRO A 164 22.13 -9.36 -2.10
N LYS A 165 22.72 -10.45 -1.61
CA LYS A 165 22.14 -11.16 -0.45
C LYS A 165 22.03 -10.16 0.71
N THR A 166 20.85 -9.57 0.86
CA THR A 166 20.54 -8.63 1.94
C THR A 166 20.04 -9.41 3.12
N LEU A 167 20.27 -8.87 4.30
CA LEU A 167 19.60 -9.36 5.50
C LEU A 167 18.07 -9.31 5.30
N PRO A 168 17.31 -10.25 5.89
CA PRO A 168 15.86 -10.12 6.03
C PRO A 168 15.47 -8.74 6.59
N PRO A 169 14.28 -8.18 6.24
CA PRO A 169 13.94 -6.79 6.55
C PRO A 169 14.14 -6.39 8.03
N TYR A 170 13.69 -7.20 8.98
CA TYR A 170 13.88 -6.91 10.41
C TYR A 170 15.36 -6.94 10.83
N GLN A 171 16.14 -7.90 10.33
CA GLN A 171 17.57 -7.97 10.62
C GLN A 171 18.32 -6.77 10.01
N LEU A 172 17.90 -6.32 8.83
CA LEU A 172 18.43 -5.11 8.19
C LEU A 172 18.13 -3.87 9.03
N MET A 173 16.88 -3.69 9.49
CA MET A 173 16.49 -2.56 10.34
C MET A 173 17.24 -2.53 11.67
N ILE A 174 17.36 -3.68 12.35
CA ILE A 174 18.12 -3.80 13.60
C ILE A 174 19.58 -3.45 13.38
N THR A 175 20.19 -4.00 12.32
CA THR A 175 21.60 -3.73 11.98
C THR A 175 21.83 -2.26 11.68
N ALA A 176 20.94 -1.63 10.90
CA ALA A 176 21.02 -0.21 10.57
C ALA A 176 20.92 0.67 11.83
N GLN A 177 20.01 0.33 12.76
CA GLN A 177 19.86 1.06 14.02
C GLN A 177 21.11 0.91 14.91
N LEU A 178 21.66 -0.30 15.03
CA LEU A 178 22.84 -0.58 15.88
C LEU A 178 24.12 0.06 15.36
N LYS A 179 24.27 0.19 14.05
CA LYS A 179 25.47 0.76 13.43
C LYS A 179 25.47 2.29 13.39
N GLU A 180 24.41 2.93 13.87
CA GLU A 180 24.16 4.37 13.66
C GLU A 180 24.24 4.77 12.17
N GLU A 181 24.08 3.79 11.26
CA GLU A 181 24.06 3.99 9.82
C GLU A 181 22.69 4.55 9.42
N GLN A 182 22.36 5.76 9.89
CA GLN A 182 21.10 6.43 9.51
C GLN A 182 21.12 6.96 8.07
N MET A 183 22.25 6.94 7.34
CA MET A 183 22.41 7.77 6.13
C MET A 183 22.85 7.13 4.81
N PRO A 184 22.78 5.81 4.57
CA PRO A 184 22.60 5.35 3.18
C PRO A 184 21.22 4.75 2.89
N LEU A 185 20.54 4.14 3.87
CA LEU A 185 19.37 3.29 3.60
C LEU A 185 17.99 3.92 3.95
N ASN A 186 17.94 5.04 4.69
CA ASN A 186 16.72 5.78 5.06
C ASN A 186 15.50 4.86 5.35
N LEU A 187 15.73 3.82 6.16
CA LEU A 187 14.75 2.74 6.39
C LEU A 187 13.59 3.17 7.31
N PHE A 188 13.84 4.17 8.16
CA PHE A 188 12.88 4.67 9.12
C PHE A 188 12.30 5.99 8.61
N PRO A 189 10.97 6.14 8.59
CA PRO A 189 10.37 7.42 8.26
C PRO A 189 10.64 8.45 9.37
N SER A 190 10.93 9.68 8.98
CA SER A 190 11.01 10.81 9.91
C SER A 190 9.62 11.21 10.38
N TRP A 191 9.53 11.97 11.48
CA TRP A 191 8.22 12.41 11.97
C TRP A 191 7.51 13.32 10.94
N ALA A 192 8.26 14.15 10.22
CA ALA A 192 7.71 14.98 9.15
C ALA A 192 7.13 14.15 8.00
N GLU A 193 7.76 13.02 7.64
CA GLU A 193 7.27 12.11 6.60
C GLU A 193 5.96 11.43 7.02
N ILE A 194 5.84 11.00 8.28
CA ILE A 194 4.60 10.37 8.76
C ILE A 194 3.49 11.42 8.88
N ALA A 195 3.79 12.62 9.37
CA ALA A 195 2.82 13.72 9.44
C ALA A 195 2.26 14.09 8.05
N GLU A 196 3.13 14.10 7.04
CA GLU A 196 2.72 14.31 5.65
C GLU A 196 1.83 13.17 5.14
N GLY A 197 2.17 11.92 5.48
CA GLY A 197 1.32 10.77 5.20
C GLY A 197 -0.08 10.91 5.83
N ILE A 198 -0.16 11.30 7.10
CA ILE A 198 -1.43 11.55 7.79
C ILE A 198 -2.22 12.66 7.08
N ARG A 199 -1.57 13.72 6.61
CA ARG A 199 -2.26 14.78 5.84
C ARG A 199 -2.82 14.25 4.52
N VAL A 200 -2.06 13.41 3.80
CA VAL A 200 -2.50 12.86 2.51
C VAL A 200 -3.65 11.89 2.69
N TRP A 201 -3.64 11.04 3.72
CA TRP A 201 -4.62 9.96 3.90
C TRP A 201 -5.68 10.21 4.98
N GLY A 202 -5.60 11.30 5.73
CA GLY A 202 -6.42 11.52 6.93
C GLY A 202 -7.92 11.38 6.70
N ASP A 203 -8.40 11.87 5.56
CA ASP A 203 -9.83 11.82 5.20
C ASP A 203 -10.30 10.39 4.87
N SER A 204 -9.39 9.45 4.61
CA SER A 204 -9.75 8.03 4.38
C SER A 204 -10.26 7.31 5.63
N TYR A 205 -10.10 7.93 6.80
CA TYR A 205 -10.54 7.40 8.10
C TYR A 205 -11.92 7.89 8.53
N ASP A 206 -12.56 8.78 7.76
CA ASP A 206 -13.87 9.31 8.11
C ASP A 206 -14.96 8.24 7.90
N GLU A 207 -15.47 7.69 9.01
CA GLU A 207 -16.43 6.60 9.05
C GLU A 207 -17.78 6.96 8.40
N GLU A 208 -18.11 8.26 8.30
CA GLU A 208 -19.38 8.71 7.72
C GLU A 208 -19.43 8.56 6.19
N ILE A 209 -18.28 8.39 5.53
CA ILE A 209 -18.17 8.53 4.07
C ILE A 209 -18.13 7.17 3.34
N VAL A 210 -17.85 6.06 4.04
CA VAL A 210 -17.34 4.88 3.32
C VAL A 210 -18.25 3.65 3.33
N VAL A 211 -18.84 3.38 2.17
CA VAL A 211 -19.43 2.07 1.85
C VAL A 211 -18.31 1.08 1.58
N ILE A 212 -18.31 -0.05 2.30
CA ILE A 212 -17.38 -1.15 2.04
C ILE A 212 -18.09 -2.17 1.15
N GLU A 213 -17.56 -2.36 -0.06
CA GLU A 213 -18.11 -3.30 -1.04
C GLU A 213 -17.52 -4.70 -0.86
N PRO A 214 -18.27 -5.78 -1.11
CA PRO A 214 -17.70 -7.13 -1.11
C PRO A 214 -16.81 -7.39 -2.33
N TYR A 215 -15.90 -8.37 -2.24
CA TYR A 215 -15.22 -8.97 -3.39
C TYR A 215 -14.89 -10.45 -3.17
N GLU A 216 -14.75 -11.21 -4.26
CA GLU A 216 -14.38 -12.62 -4.21
C GLU A 216 -12.88 -12.79 -3.90
N LYS A 217 -12.54 -13.78 -3.05
CA LYS A 217 -11.16 -14.13 -2.75
C LYS A 217 -10.43 -14.67 -3.99
N GLY A 218 -9.14 -14.36 -4.08
CA GLY A 218 -8.28 -14.81 -5.17
C GLY A 218 -8.43 -13.99 -6.45
N LEU A 219 -9.18 -12.89 -6.44
CA LEU A 219 -9.24 -11.97 -7.58
C LEU A 219 -7.87 -11.34 -7.86
N SER A 220 -7.59 -11.12 -9.14
CA SER A 220 -6.39 -10.40 -9.55
C SER A 220 -6.51 -8.92 -9.20
N TYR A 221 -5.44 -8.30 -8.68
CA TYR A 221 -5.40 -6.86 -8.46
C TYR A 221 -5.70 -6.06 -9.75
N LYS A 222 -5.40 -6.64 -10.92
CA LYS A 222 -5.65 -6.00 -12.23
C LYS A 222 -7.13 -5.75 -12.47
N SER A 223 -8.01 -6.60 -11.95
CA SER A 223 -9.46 -6.47 -12.11
C SER A 223 -10.03 -5.20 -11.46
N PHE A 224 -9.30 -4.62 -10.49
CA PHE A 224 -9.71 -3.38 -9.81
C PHE A 224 -9.02 -2.12 -10.37
N LEU A 225 -8.08 -2.26 -11.31
CA LEU A 225 -7.36 -1.14 -11.92
C LEU A 225 -7.93 -0.70 -13.28
N ILE A 226 -8.90 -1.46 -13.80
CA ILE A 226 -9.69 -1.15 -15.00
C ILE A 226 -10.60 0.03 -14.69
#